data_AF-A0A4R3TPF1-F1
#
_entry.id   AF-A0A4R3TPF1-F1
#
_cell.length_a   1.000
_cell.length_b   1.000
_cell.length_c   1.000
_cell.angle_alpha   90.00
_cell.angle_beta   90.00
_cell.angle_gamma   90.00
#
_symmetry.space_group_name_H-M   'P 1'
#
loop_
_entity.id
_entity.type
_entity.pdbx_description
1 polymer ?
#
loop_
_entity_poly.entity_id
_entity_poly.type
_entity_poly.pdbx_seq_one_letter_code
_entity_poly.pdbx_strand_id
1 'polypeptide(L)'
;MKRGALSAGLIGVLATFAGSDHLSNGEQPAMVGRAKADDGRKESGKAGRAPSMPIARDPAVAVAEEYEAARRKGTREAFELFIARHGDDPLAEQARAELKRLSR
;
A
#
# COMPACT_ATOMS: atom_id res chain seq x y z
N MET A 1 -51.32 5.94 6.38
CA MET A 1 -51.12 5.31 5.06
C MET A 1 -50.14 6.14 4.24
N LYS A 2 -49.04 5.49 3.80
CA LYS A 2 -48.22 5.78 2.60
C LYS A 2 -47.60 7.19 2.47
N ARG A 3 -46.33 7.33 2.83
CA ARG A 3 -45.41 8.34 2.26
C ARG A 3 -44.37 7.58 1.43
N GLY A 4 -44.41 7.77 0.12
CA GLY A 4 -43.41 7.25 -0.81
C GLY A 4 -42.18 8.15 -0.88
N ALA A 5 -41.34 7.84 -1.87
CA ALA A 5 -40.11 8.51 -2.33
C ALA A 5 -38.81 7.87 -1.81
N LEU A 6 -37.79 7.52 -2.59
CA LEU A 6 -37.51 7.48 -4.03
C LEU A 6 -36.39 6.43 -4.19
N SER A 7 -36.53 5.50 -5.14
CA SER A 7 -35.46 4.56 -5.53
C SER A 7 -35.04 4.90 -6.95
N ALA A 8 -33.77 5.31 -7.10
CA ALA A 8 -32.98 5.37 -8.33
C ALA A 8 -31.64 6.01 -7.91
N GLY A 9 -30.53 5.30 -7.73
CA GLY A 9 -29.92 4.43 -8.72
C GLY A 9 -29.07 5.30 -9.66
N LEU A 10 -27.95 5.84 -9.18
CA LEU A 10 -27.01 6.56 -10.04
C LEU A 10 -25.70 5.78 -10.14
N ILE A 11 -25.41 5.45 -11.40
CA ILE A 11 -24.43 4.54 -11.95
C ILE A 11 -23.02 5.04 -11.66
N GLY A 12 -22.18 4.17 -11.10
CA GLY A 12 -20.75 4.42 -10.93
C GLY A 12 -20.02 4.31 -12.27
N VAL A 13 -19.29 5.36 -12.64
CA VAL A 13 -18.34 5.34 -13.76
C VAL A 13 -17.03 4.72 -13.27
N LEU A 14 -16.76 3.49 -13.71
CA LEU A 14 -15.49 2.81 -13.54
C LEU A 14 -14.52 3.31 -14.62
N ALA A 15 -13.58 4.17 -14.26
CA ALA A 15 -12.48 4.53 -15.15
C ALA A 15 -11.38 3.48 -15.06
N THR A 16 -11.18 2.76 -16.17
CA THR A 16 -10.10 1.80 -16.42
C THR A 16 -8.74 2.50 -16.49
N PHE A 17 -7.79 2.05 -15.67
CA PHE A 17 -6.38 2.46 -15.75
C PHE A 17 -5.76 1.84 -17.00
N ALA A 18 -5.44 2.67 -17.99
CA ALA A 18 -4.78 2.27 -19.22
C ALA A 18 -3.26 2.30 -19.05
N GLY A 19 -2.60 1.24 -19.51
CA GLY A 19 -1.31 1.31 -20.19
C GLY A 19 -0.09 1.57 -19.32
N SER A 20 0.53 0.49 -18.84
CA SER A 20 1.94 0.49 -18.49
C SER A 20 2.73 0.55 -19.80
N ASP A 21 3.20 1.74 -20.20
CA ASP A 21 4.17 1.89 -21.28
C ASP A 21 5.53 1.37 -20.80
N HIS A 22 5.66 0.06 -20.78
CA HIS A 22 6.95 -0.60 -20.78
C HIS A 22 7.56 -0.34 -22.16
N LEU A 23 8.26 0.78 -22.29
CA LEU A 23 9.13 1.05 -23.44
C LEU A 23 10.21 -0.02 -23.47
N SER A 24 9.86 -1.04 -24.26
CA SER A 24 10.68 -2.11 -24.76
C SER A 24 11.86 -1.53 -25.52
N ASN A 25 13.04 -1.83 -25.00
CA ASN A 25 14.18 -2.34 -25.76
C ASN A 25 14.62 -1.49 -26.96
N GLY A 26 15.61 -0.64 -26.73
CA GLY A 26 16.35 0.00 -27.80
C GLY A 26 17.55 0.75 -27.28
N GLU A 27 18.60 0.03 -26.87
CA GLU A 27 20.00 0.41 -27.16
C GLU A 27 20.95 -0.60 -26.50
N GLN A 28 21.35 -1.61 -27.27
CA GLN A 28 22.62 -2.28 -27.03
C GLN A 28 23.70 -1.51 -27.81
N PRO A 29 24.64 -0.83 -27.16
CA PRO A 29 25.84 -0.40 -27.87
C PRO A 29 26.65 -1.63 -28.25
N ALA A 30 26.99 -1.70 -29.53
CA ALA A 30 27.71 -2.77 -30.19
C ALA A 30 28.96 -3.21 -29.41
N MET A 31 29.08 -4.52 -29.16
CA MET A 31 30.33 -5.14 -28.72
C MET A 31 31.38 -5.04 -29.82
N VAL A 32 32.18 -3.97 -29.79
CA VAL A 32 33.45 -3.88 -30.52
C VAL A 32 34.54 -3.63 -29.49
N GLY A 33 35.38 -4.64 -29.27
CA GLY A 33 36.55 -4.54 -28.39
C GLY A 33 36.88 -5.87 -27.72
N ARG A 34 37.55 -6.77 -28.44
CA ARG A 34 38.28 -7.87 -27.82
C ARG A 34 39.58 -7.34 -27.20
N ALA A 35 40.06 -8.09 -26.19
CA ALA A 35 41.39 -8.07 -25.54
C ALA A 35 41.42 -7.27 -24.21
N LYS A 36 42.03 -7.72 -23.10
CA LYS A 36 42.96 -8.81 -22.76
C LYS A 36 42.66 -9.33 -21.35
N ALA A 37 43.09 -10.54 -21.04
CA ALA A 37 43.18 -11.04 -19.67
C ALA A 37 44.29 -10.30 -18.91
N ASP A 38 44.01 -9.92 -17.66
CA ASP A 38 45.02 -9.61 -16.66
C ASP A 38 44.53 -10.14 -15.29
N ASP A 39 45.30 -11.08 -14.73
CA ASP A 39 45.09 -11.69 -13.43
C ASP A 39 45.51 -10.71 -12.32
N GLY A 40 44.55 -9.92 -11.85
CA GLY A 40 44.76 -8.91 -10.81
C GLY A 40 43.88 -9.14 -9.58
N ARG A 41 44.32 -10.02 -8.69
CA ARG A 41 43.85 -10.23 -7.30
C ARG A 41 43.36 -8.94 -6.61
N LYS A 42 42.06 -8.85 -6.32
CA LYS A 42 41.44 -8.43 -5.03
C LYS A 42 39.94 -8.76 -5.04
N GLU A 43 39.65 -10.04 -4.83
CA GLU A 43 38.36 -10.44 -4.30
C GLU A 43 38.28 -10.00 -2.83
N SER A 44 37.56 -8.92 -2.56
CA SER A 44 36.90 -8.73 -1.27
C SER A 44 35.54 -8.09 -1.54
N GLY A 45 34.60 -8.96 -1.93
CA GLY A 45 33.14 -8.84 -1.87
C GLY A 45 32.54 -7.45 -1.69
N LYS A 46 32.39 -6.71 -2.80
CA LYS A 46 31.20 -5.88 -3.00
C LYS A 46 30.13 -6.72 -3.71
N ALA A 47 29.71 -7.80 -3.06
CA ALA A 47 28.37 -8.31 -3.34
C ALA A 47 27.44 -7.18 -2.90
N GLY A 48 26.73 -6.57 -3.84
CA GLY A 48 25.76 -5.51 -3.55
C GLY A 48 24.89 -5.97 -2.38
N ARG A 49 24.98 -5.27 -1.25
CA ARG A 49 24.17 -5.56 -0.07
C ARG A 49 22.72 -5.56 -0.55
N ALA A 50 22.10 -6.75 -0.59
CA ALA A 50 20.67 -6.84 -0.81
C ALA A 50 20.00 -5.85 0.14
N PRO A 51 19.01 -5.05 -0.32
CA PRO A 51 18.36 -4.08 0.54
C PRO A 51 17.94 -4.81 1.82
N SER A 52 18.54 -4.41 2.94
CA SER A 52 18.21 -5.00 4.23
C SER A 52 16.73 -4.74 4.43
N MET A 53 15.93 -5.81 4.53
CA MET A 53 14.51 -5.63 4.81
C MET A 53 14.38 -4.76 6.06
N PRO A 54 13.48 -3.75 6.03
CA PRO A 54 13.25 -2.93 7.20
C PRO A 54 12.90 -3.83 8.38
N ILE A 55 13.47 -3.53 9.55
CA ILE A 55 13.18 -4.26 10.79
C ILE A 55 11.66 -4.21 11.00
N ALA A 56 11.07 -5.38 11.26
CA ALA A 56 9.66 -5.46 11.61
C ALA A 56 9.43 -4.62 12.87
N ARG A 57 8.54 -3.63 12.77
CA ARG A 57 8.14 -2.83 13.92
C ARG A 57 7.35 -3.68 14.90
N ASP A 58 7.31 -3.22 16.15
CA ASP A 58 6.43 -3.81 17.17
C ASP A 58 4.98 -3.83 16.65
N PRO A 59 4.28 -4.97 16.74
CA PRO A 59 2.96 -5.13 16.15
C PRO A 59 1.93 -4.18 16.80
N ALA A 60 2.02 -3.93 18.10
CA ALA A 60 1.10 -3.03 18.78
C ALA A 60 1.30 -1.58 18.30
N VAL A 61 2.54 -1.17 18.05
CA VAL A 61 2.84 0.15 17.47
C VAL A 61 2.25 0.27 16.06
N ALA A 62 2.37 -0.77 15.23
CA ALA A 62 1.81 -0.75 13.88
C ALA A 62 0.28 -0.61 13.88
N VAL A 63 -0.42 -1.33 14.77
CA VAL A 63 -1.88 -1.22 14.92
C VAL A 63 -2.29 0.18 15.39
N ALA A 64 -1.57 0.74 16.37
CA ALA A 64 -1.84 2.10 16.85
C ALA A 64 -1.65 3.15 15.76
N GLU A 65 -0.61 3.03 14.93
CA GLU A 65 -0.38 3.93 13.80
C GLU A 65 -1.49 3.83 12.74
N GLU A 66 -1.99 2.62 12.46
CA GLU A 66 -3.13 2.41 11.56
C GLU A 66 -4.43 3.03 12.11
N TYR A 67 -4.68 2.87 13.41
CA TYR A 67 -5.84 3.50 14.07
C TYR A 67 -5.77 5.02 13.98
N GLU A 68 -4.61 5.62 14.27
CA GLU A 68 -4.40 7.06 14.15
C GLU A 68 -4.49 7.53 12.69
N ALA A 69 -4.10 6.71 11.72
CA ALA A 69 -4.36 6.99 10.31
C ALA A 69 -5.87 6.99 9.99
N ALA A 70 -6.66 6.06 10.56
CA ALA A 70 -8.11 6.05 10.41
C ALA A 70 -8.76 7.27 11.06
N ARG A 71 -8.34 7.63 12.28
CA ARG A 71 -8.81 8.83 12.99
C ARG A 71 -8.52 10.12 12.24
N ARG A 72 -7.31 10.26 11.70
CA ARG A 72 -6.93 11.43 10.88
C ARG A 72 -7.78 11.56 9.62
N LYS A 73 -8.17 10.44 9.00
CA LYS A 73 -9.10 10.45 7.87
C LYS A 73 -10.53 10.81 8.31
N GLY A 74 -10.95 10.29 9.45
CA GLY A 74 -12.25 10.62 10.06
C GLY A 74 -13.46 10.20 9.23
N THR A 75 -13.30 9.26 8.30
CA THR A 75 -14.40 8.74 7.47
C THR A 75 -14.87 7.38 7.98
N ARG A 76 -16.13 7.04 7.66
CA ARG A 76 -16.71 5.74 7.98
C ARG A 76 -15.86 4.61 7.42
N GLU A 77 -15.49 4.72 6.15
CA GLU A 77 -14.75 3.69 5.41
C GLU A 77 -13.37 3.44 6.02
N ALA A 78 -12.73 4.47 6.58
CA ALA A 78 -11.44 4.33 7.24
C ALA A 78 -11.54 3.55 8.56
N PHE A 79 -12.58 3.80 9.36
CA PHE A 79 -12.82 3.05 10.59
C PHE A 79 -13.29 1.62 10.32
N GLU A 80 -14.16 1.41 9.32
CA GLU A 80 -14.59 0.07 8.90
C GLU A 80 -13.40 -0.78 8.43
N LEU A 81 -12.50 -0.20 7.65
CA LEU A 81 -11.29 -0.89 7.18
C LEU A 81 -10.36 -1.26 8.34
N PHE A 82 -10.20 -0.38 9.34
CA PHE A 82 -9.43 -0.68 10.54
C PHE A 82 -10.04 -1.86 11.31
N ILE A 83 -11.35 -1.83 11.56
CA ILE A 83 -12.07 -2.90 12.26
C ILE A 83 -11.98 -4.23 11.49
N ALA A 84 -12.04 -4.20 10.16
CA ALA A 84 -11.93 -5.41 9.34
C ALA A 84 -10.55 -6.09 9.45
N ARG A 85 -9.50 -5.33 9.76
CA ARG A 85 -8.13 -5.85 9.92
C ARG A 85 -7.81 -6.23 11.35
N HIS A 86 -8.24 -5.42 12.31
CA HIS A 86 -7.81 -5.45 13.71
C HIS A 86 -9.01 -5.64 14.65
N GLY A 87 -10.03 -6.39 14.25
CA GLY A 87 -11.32 -6.46 14.94
C GLY A 87 -11.29 -6.98 16.38
N ASP A 88 -10.26 -7.75 16.74
CA ASP A 88 -10.03 -8.28 18.09
C ASP A 88 -9.11 -7.39 18.94
N ASP A 89 -8.55 -6.33 18.37
CA ASP A 89 -7.68 -5.38 19.08
C ASP A 89 -8.50 -4.45 19.99
N PRO A 90 -8.01 -4.06 21.18
CA PRO A 90 -8.70 -3.11 22.05
C PRO A 90 -9.05 -1.77 21.39
N LEU A 91 -8.28 -1.31 20.40
CA LEU A 91 -8.57 -0.09 19.64
C LEU A 91 -9.76 -0.25 18.70
N ALA A 92 -10.17 -1.47 18.35
CA ALA A 92 -11.34 -1.71 17.51
C ALA A 92 -12.62 -1.20 18.17
N GLU A 93 -12.73 -1.31 19.50
CA GLU A 93 -13.88 -0.79 20.23
C GLU A 93 -13.95 0.74 20.16
N GLN A 94 -12.81 1.42 20.16
CA GLN A 94 -12.76 2.86 19.94
C GLN A 94 -13.16 3.22 18.50
N ALA A 95 -12.67 2.48 17.50
CA ALA A 95 -13.07 2.66 16.11
C ALA A 95 -14.58 2.44 15.90
N ARG A 96 -15.19 1.45 16.56
CA ARG A 96 -16.65 1.22 16.53
C ARG A 96 -17.41 2.41 17.13
N ALA A 97 -16.90 3.01 18.20
CA ALA A 97 -17.51 4.18 18.81
C ALA A 97 -17.46 5.41 17.88
N GLU A 98 -16.32 5.66 17.23
CA GLU A 98 -16.19 6.73 16.24
C GLU A 98 -17.09 6.50 15.03
N LEU A 99 -17.19 5.27 14.54
CA LEU A 99 -18.09 4.90 13.46
C LEU A 99 -19.56 5.21 13.80
N LYS A 100 -19.99 4.89 15.03
CA LYS A 100 -21.33 5.23 15.52
C LYS A 100 -21.56 6.73 15.56
N ARG A 101 -20.54 7.52 15.92
CA ARG A 101 -20.62 8.99 15.95
C ARG A 101 -20.81 9.58 14.54
N LEU A 102 -20.16 9.01 13.52
CA LEU A 102 -20.31 9.44 12.13
C LEU A 102 -21.66 9.07 11.50
N SER A 103 -22.31 8.02 12.00
CA SER A 103 -23.61 7.55 11.49
C SER A 103 -24.81 8.38 11.95
N ARG A 104 -24.60 9.34 12.86
CA ARG A 104 -25.65 10.17 13.48
C ARG A 104 -25.86 11.46 12.69
#